data_AF-A0AB40AF50-F1
#
_entry.id   AF-A0AB40AF50-F1
#
_cell.length_a   1.000
_cell.length_b   1.000
_cell.length_c   1.000
_cell.angle_alpha   90.00
_cell.angle_beta   90.00
_cell.angle_gamma   90.00
#
_symmetry.space_group_name_H-M   'P 1'
#
loop_
_entity.id
_entity.type
_entity.pdbx_description
1 polymer ?
#
loop_
_entity_poly.entity_id
_entity_poly.type
_entity_poly.pdbx_seq_one_letter_code
_entity_poly.pdbx_strand_id
1 'polypeptide(L)'
;MKCREPRLKSCCCCVNLRAGCSFLALFEIFSSILGIFAGEGGRLLVIGRAAYMLHFLGSIFLLMSTFMIELLVLIYLVTNIVHLIFSTAFLIDYALSCGFCTLEAIPVFFTLIFSLYFWLVAFSYWRRLQWENNPENDE
;
A
#
# COMPACT_ATOMS: atom_id res chain seq x y z
N MET A 1 2.84 -8.07 -29.42
CA MET A 1 2.38 -6.84 -28.73
C MET A 1 3.56 -5.89 -28.64
N LYS A 2 3.48 -4.74 -29.32
CA LYS A 2 4.59 -3.84 -29.58
C LYS A 2 4.53 -2.69 -28.55
N CYS A 3 5.32 -2.78 -27.49
CA CYS A 3 5.44 -1.71 -26.50
C CYS A 3 6.21 -0.54 -27.16
N ARG A 4 5.52 0.55 -27.50
CA ARG A 4 6.15 1.85 -27.80
C ARG A 4 6.19 2.65 -26.49
N GLU A 5 7.41 3.01 -26.07
CA GLU A 5 7.72 3.72 -24.82
C GLU A 5 7.48 5.24 -24.91
N PRO A 6 7.28 5.89 -23.74
CA PRO A 6 8.37 6.68 -23.16
C PRO A 6 8.83 6.13 -21.79
N ARG A 7 10.13 5.80 -21.74
CA ARG A 7 11.03 5.47 -20.62
C ARG A 7 10.47 5.56 -19.18
N LEU A 8 9.91 4.46 -18.67
CA LEU A 8 10.16 3.98 -17.30
C LEU A 8 10.50 2.49 -17.40
N LYS A 9 11.73 2.25 -17.84
CA LYS A 9 12.26 0.93 -18.20
C LYS A 9 12.39 0.06 -16.94
N SER A 10 11.87 -1.16 -17.04
CA SER A 10 12.48 -2.34 -16.41
C SER A 10 12.27 -2.56 -14.90
N CYS A 11 11.04 -2.82 -14.44
CA CYS A 11 10.90 -3.57 -13.19
C CYS A 11 9.81 -4.67 -13.20
N CYS A 12 8.75 -4.58 -14.00
CA CYS A 12 7.62 -5.53 -13.87
C CYS A 12 7.00 -6.02 -15.20
N CYS A 13 7.78 -6.21 -16.26
CA CYS A 13 7.25 -6.74 -17.54
C CYS A 13 6.82 -8.21 -17.50
N CYS A 14 6.98 -8.93 -16.38
CA CYS A 14 6.75 -10.37 -16.31
C CYS A 14 5.51 -10.80 -15.52
N VAL A 15 4.81 -9.87 -14.84
CA VAL A 15 3.58 -10.18 -14.08
C VAL A 15 2.47 -9.27 -14.58
N ASN A 16 1.29 -9.83 -14.84
CA ASN A 16 0.09 -9.04 -15.09
C ASN A 16 -0.12 -8.09 -13.90
N LEU A 17 0.21 -6.80 -14.08
CA LEU A 17 0.25 -5.79 -13.02
C LEU A 17 -1.07 -5.73 -12.23
N ARG A 18 -2.18 -6.00 -12.91
CA ARG A 18 -3.52 -6.17 -12.35
C ARG A 18 -3.60 -7.33 -11.35
N ALA A 19 -3.15 -8.53 -11.74
CA ALA A 19 -3.11 -9.70 -10.85
C ALA A 19 -2.13 -9.50 -9.69
N GLY A 20 -1.01 -8.82 -9.95
CA GLY A 20 -0.09 -8.36 -8.91
C GLY A 20 -0.79 -7.48 -7.89
N CYS A 21 -1.43 -6.39 -8.31
CA CYS A 21 -2.18 -5.49 -7.42
C CYS A 21 -3.29 -6.22 -6.65
N SER A 22 -3.98 -7.20 -7.25
CA SER A 22 -4.99 -8.00 -6.54
C SER A 22 -4.38 -8.85 -5.41
N PHE A 23 -3.27 -9.54 -5.69
CA PHE A 23 -2.57 -10.34 -4.68
C PHE A 23 -2.04 -9.47 -3.54
N LEU A 24 -1.46 -8.32 -3.89
CA LEU A 24 -0.94 -7.35 -2.92
C LEU A 24 -2.05 -6.77 -2.04
N ALA A 25 -3.17 -6.39 -2.65
CA ALA A 25 -4.33 -5.87 -1.91
C ALA A 25 -4.86 -6.89 -0.89
N LEU A 26 -4.93 -8.18 -1.24
CA LEU A 26 -5.31 -9.24 -0.30
C LEU A 26 -4.33 -9.34 0.86
N PHE A 27 -3.03 -9.36 0.58
CA PHE A 27 -2.00 -9.40 1.62
C PHE A 27 -2.10 -8.19 2.56
N GLU A 28 -2.28 -6.98 2.03
CA GLU A 28 -2.42 -5.76 2.84
C GLU A 28 -3.72 -5.73 3.65
N ILE A 29 -4.81 -6.31 3.15
CA ILE A 29 -6.04 -6.51 3.92
C ILE A 29 -5.76 -7.36 5.16
N PHE A 30 -5.11 -8.52 5.00
CA PHE A 30 -4.76 -9.38 6.13
C PHE A 30 -3.79 -8.69 7.10
N SER A 31 -2.76 -8.03 6.57
CA SER A 31 -1.79 -7.28 7.36
C SER A 31 -2.46 -6.15 8.15
N SER A 32 -3.43 -5.46 7.56
CA SER A 32 -4.14 -4.35 8.22
C SER A 32 -5.03 -4.85 9.34
N ILE A 33 -5.70 -6.00 9.17
CA ILE A 33 -6.46 -6.64 10.24
C ILE A 33 -5.53 -6.97 11.42
N LEU A 34 -4.37 -7.56 11.17
CA LEU A 34 -3.39 -7.84 12.23
C LEU A 34 -2.91 -6.57 12.92
N GLY A 35 -2.62 -5.51 12.15
CA GLY A 35 -2.18 -4.21 12.68
C GLY A 35 -3.24 -3.51 13.53
N ILE A 36 -4.54 -3.68 13.24
CA ILE A 36 -5.65 -3.14 14.04
C ILE A 36 -5.64 -3.74 15.46
N PHE A 37 -5.33 -5.04 15.58
CA PHE A 37 -5.29 -5.74 16.87
C PHE A 37 -3.94 -5.63 17.57
N ALA A 38 -2.91 -5.09 16.92
CA ALA A 38 -1.57 -4.97 17.49
C ALA A 38 -1.47 -3.83 18.53
N GLY A 39 -0.67 -4.07 19.57
CA GLY A 39 -0.29 -3.12 20.62
C GLY A 39 -1.35 -2.88 21.70
N GLU A 40 -0.89 -2.62 22.92
CA GLU A 40 -1.69 -2.16 24.07
C GLU A 40 -1.09 -0.87 24.67
N GLY A 41 -1.94 0.09 25.05
CA GLY A 41 -1.59 1.09 26.08
C GLY A 41 -0.99 2.46 25.69
N GLY A 42 -0.94 2.87 24.41
CA GLY A 42 -0.33 4.17 24.00
C GLY A 42 -1.32 5.27 23.56
N ARG A 43 -0.96 6.57 23.70
CA ARG A 43 -1.76 7.68 23.13
C ARG A 43 -1.74 7.70 21.59
N LEU A 44 -0.62 7.32 20.98
CA LEU A 44 -0.49 7.19 19.52
C LEU A 44 -1.12 5.91 18.96
N LEU A 45 -1.48 4.96 19.83
CA LEU A 45 -2.10 3.69 19.45
C LEU A 45 -3.44 3.89 18.72
N VAL A 46 -4.25 4.84 19.20
CA VAL A 46 -5.54 5.16 18.56
C VAL A 46 -5.34 5.70 17.14
N ILE A 47 -4.35 6.57 16.97
CA ILE A 47 -4.01 7.16 15.67
C ILE A 47 -3.43 6.11 14.73
N GLY A 48 -2.55 5.23 15.23
CA GLY A 48 -2.02 4.09 14.47
C GLY A 48 -3.13 3.15 14.00
N ARG A 49 -4.07 2.78 14.88
CA ARG A 49 -5.23 1.95 14.52
C ARG A 49 -6.12 2.62 13.49
N ALA A 50 -6.36 3.92 13.62
CA ALA A 50 -7.11 4.68 12.62
C ALA A 50 -6.40 4.67 11.26
N ALA A 51 -5.07 4.76 11.24
CA ALA A 51 -4.27 4.67 10.02
C ALA A 51 -4.37 3.27 9.38
N TYR A 52 -4.33 2.20 10.17
CA TYR A 52 -4.56 0.83 9.67
C TYR A 52 -5.99 0.62 9.14
N MET A 53 -7.01 1.18 9.79
CA MET A 53 -8.39 1.14 9.28
C MET A 53 -8.52 1.85 7.93
N LEU A 54 -7.92 3.05 7.81
CA LEU A 54 -7.91 3.79 6.55
C LEU A 54 -7.17 3.01 5.45
N HIS A 55 -6.04 2.39 5.80
CA HIS A 55 -5.27 1.54 4.88
C HIS A 55 -6.05 0.32 4.43
N PHE A 56 -6.80 -0.31 5.33
CA PHE A 56 -7.67 -1.43 5.02
C PHE A 56 -8.73 -1.05 3.98
N LEU A 57 -9.42 0.09 4.16
CA LEU A 57 -10.36 0.62 3.17
C LEU A 57 -9.66 0.92 1.84
N GLY A 58 -8.49 1.56 1.88
CA GLY A 58 -7.66 1.79 0.70
C GLY A 58 -7.35 0.52 -0.06
N SER A 59 -6.97 -0.54 0.65
CA SER A 59 -6.60 -1.85 0.09
C SER A 59 -7.80 -2.54 -0.57
N ILE A 60 -9.01 -2.39 -0.01
CA ILE A 60 -10.25 -2.81 -0.67
C ILE A 60 -10.46 -2.04 -1.98
N PHE A 61 -10.23 -0.73 -1.99
CA PHE A 61 -10.33 0.06 -3.23
C PHE A 61 -9.28 -0.37 -4.25
N LEU A 62 -8.06 -0.71 -3.86
CA LEU A 62 -7.06 -1.28 -4.76
C LEU A 62 -7.54 -2.61 -5.36
N LEU A 63 -8.17 -3.47 -4.57
CA LEU A 63 -8.74 -4.73 -5.08
C LEU A 63 -9.87 -4.48 -6.09
N MET A 64 -10.74 -3.52 -5.81
CA MET A 64 -11.84 -3.12 -6.69
C MET A 64 -11.35 -2.37 -7.94
N SER A 65 -10.18 -1.73 -7.89
CA SER A 65 -9.58 -1.02 -9.03
C SER A 65 -9.24 -1.95 -10.20
N THR A 66 -9.24 -3.27 -9.98
CA THR A 66 -9.16 -4.26 -11.05
C THR A 66 -10.21 -4.03 -12.13
N PHE A 67 -11.37 -3.42 -11.83
CA PHE A 67 -12.36 -3.00 -12.83
C PHE A 67 -11.97 -1.72 -13.60
N MET A 68 -10.69 -1.36 -13.63
CA MET A 68 -10.09 -0.23 -14.36
C MET A 68 -10.55 1.16 -13.91
N ILE A 69 -10.90 1.31 -12.63
CA ILE A 69 -11.25 2.61 -12.07
C ILE A 69 -10.00 3.25 -11.46
N GLU A 70 -9.41 4.17 -12.21
CA GLU A 70 -8.18 4.86 -11.83
C GLU A 70 -8.27 5.59 -10.48
N LEU A 71 -9.41 6.25 -10.22
CA LEU A 71 -9.65 6.99 -8.98
C LEU A 71 -9.48 6.10 -7.72
N LEU A 72 -9.84 4.82 -7.81
CA LEU A 72 -9.70 3.89 -6.68
C LEU A 72 -8.22 3.61 -6.35
N VAL A 73 -7.36 3.54 -7.37
CA VAL A 73 -5.91 3.38 -7.18
C VAL A 73 -5.33 4.63 -6.53
N LEU A 74 -5.78 5.82 -6.95
CA LEU A 74 -5.36 7.08 -6.34
C LEU A 74 -5.74 7.16 -4.86
N ILE A 75 -6.98 6.78 -4.52
CA ILE A 75 -7.44 6.73 -3.12
C ILE A 75 -6.53 5.79 -2.31
N TYR A 76 -6.26 4.59 -2.83
CA TYR A 76 -5.33 3.65 -2.19
C TYR A 76 -3.95 4.30 -1.93
N LEU A 77 -3.35 4.93 -2.95
CA LEU A 77 -2.02 5.54 -2.85
C LEU A 77 -1.96 6.60 -1.74
N VAL A 78 -3.01 7.43 -1.61
CA VAL A 78 -3.11 8.44 -0.55
C VAL A 78 -3.26 7.77 0.82
N THR A 79 -4.18 6.80 0.96
CA THR A 79 -4.40 6.10 2.23
C THR A 79 -3.15 5.33 2.70
N ASN A 80 -2.38 4.76 1.78
CA ASN A 80 -1.13 4.05 2.09
C ASN A 80 -0.04 5.02 2.57
N ILE A 81 0.09 6.23 2.00
CA ILE A 81 1.02 7.25 2.53
C ILE A 81 0.66 7.61 3.97
N VAL A 82 -0.63 7.83 4.25
CA VAL A 82 -1.12 8.12 5.61
C VAL A 82 -0.76 6.96 6.54
N HIS A 83 -1.02 5.72 6.10
CA HIS A 83 -0.65 4.51 6.83
C HIS A 83 0.84 4.45 7.17
N LEU A 84 1.72 4.66 6.19
CA LEU A 84 3.17 4.64 6.37
C LEU A 84 3.65 5.68 7.38
N ILE A 85 3.16 6.93 7.29
CA ILE A 85 3.58 8.01 8.19
C ILE A 85 3.19 7.70 9.64
N PHE A 86 1.91 7.42 9.88
CA PHE A 86 1.39 7.24 11.23
C PHE A 86 1.86 5.93 11.87
N SER A 87 1.96 4.85 11.09
CA SER A 87 2.42 3.56 11.61
C SER A 87 3.92 3.57 11.90
N THR A 88 4.71 4.30 11.12
CA THR A 88 6.14 4.50 11.43
C THR A 88 6.31 5.33 12.69
N ALA A 89 5.54 6.42 12.86
CA ALA A 89 5.57 7.22 14.08
C ALA A 89 5.18 6.40 15.32
N PHE A 90 4.14 5.57 15.20
CA PHE A 90 3.74 4.63 16.26
C PHE A 90 4.83 3.62 16.58
N LEU A 91 5.49 3.04 15.57
CA LEU A 91 6.56 2.06 15.78
C LEU A 91 7.76 2.67 16.51
N ILE A 92 8.12 3.92 16.20
CA ILE A 92 9.20 4.66 16.88
C ILE A 92 8.83 4.92 18.34
N ASP A 93 7.63 5.45 18.60
CA ASP A 93 7.14 5.70 19.97
C ASP A 93 7.09 4.41 20.81
N TYR A 94 6.62 3.32 20.19
CA TYR A 94 6.57 2.00 20.81
C TYR A 94 7.97 1.45 21.14
N ALA A 95 8.93 1.57 20.21
CA ALA A 95 10.31 1.14 20.42
C ALA A 95 11.03 1.93 21.51
N LEU A 96 10.77 3.24 21.62
CA LEU A 96 11.32 4.09 22.68
C LEU A 96 10.71 3.78 24.06
N SER A 97 9.44 3.37 24.09
CA SER A 97 8.71 3.11 25.33
C SER A 97 8.96 1.73 25.92
N CYS A 98 9.40 0.74 25.12
CA CYS A 98 9.57 -0.64 25.57
C CYS A 98 10.80 -1.32 24.95
N GLY A 99 11.82 -1.59 25.78
CA GLY A 99 13.06 -2.25 25.36
C GLY A 99 12.94 -3.77 25.05
N PHE A 100 11.90 -4.44 25.55
CA PHE A 100 11.66 -5.89 25.33
C PHE A 100 10.62 -6.18 24.23
N CYS A 101 9.95 -5.16 23.70
CA CYS A 101 8.87 -5.32 22.72
C CYS A 101 9.37 -5.56 21.28
N THR A 102 10.66 -5.83 21.09
CA THR A 102 11.31 -6.06 19.80
C THR A 102 10.62 -7.18 19.00
N LEU A 103 10.16 -8.25 19.65
CA LEU A 103 9.48 -9.37 18.99
C LEU A 103 8.16 -8.97 18.32
N GLU A 104 7.45 -7.99 18.87
CA GLU A 104 6.21 -7.47 18.29
C GLU A 104 6.46 -6.38 17.25
N ALA A 105 7.53 -5.60 17.43
CA ALA A 105 7.92 -4.54 16.50
C ALA A 105 8.47 -5.07 15.17
N ILE A 106 9.18 -6.21 15.19
CA ILE A 106 9.76 -6.84 13.99
C ILE A 106 8.72 -7.11 12.88
N PRO A 107 7.60 -7.83 13.13
CA PRO A 107 6.62 -8.09 12.08
C PRO A 107 6.00 -6.79 11.55
N VAL A 108 5.72 -5.81 12.42
CA VAL A 108 5.21 -4.49 12.01
C VAL A 108 6.20 -3.79 11.08
N PHE A 109 7.48 -3.79 11.41
CA PHE A 109 8.53 -3.21 10.56
C PHE A 109 8.58 -3.84 9.16
N PHE A 110 8.53 -5.18 9.07
CA PHE A 110 8.48 -5.86 7.78
C PHE A 110 7.23 -5.50 6.98
N THR A 111 6.06 -5.41 7.62
CA THR A 111 4.82 -5.01 6.93
C THR A 111 4.90 -3.59 6.36
N LEU A 112 5.58 -2.66 7.03
CA LEU A 112 5.80 -1.30 6.51
C LEU A 112 6.74 -1.27 5.29
N ILE A 113 7.81 -2.08 5.30
CA ILE A 113 8.70 -2.23 4.14
C ILE A 113 7.93 -2.80 2.95
N PHE A 114 7.12 -3.84 3.18
CA PHE A 114 6.28 -4.40 2.13
C PHE A 114 5.27 -3.39 1.60
N SER A 115 4.64 -2.60 2.48
CA SER A 115 3.67 -1.58 2.07
C SER A 115 4.31 -0.48 1.21
N LEU A 116 5.56 -0.08 1.50
CA LEU A 116 6.33 0.82 0.61
C LEU A 116 6.55 0.22 -0.78
N TYR A 117 6.94 -1.06 -0.85
CA TYR A 117 7.10 -1.75 -2.12
C TYR A 117 5.77 -1.85 -2.88
N PHE A 118 4.67 -2.17 -2.20
CA PHE A 118 3.35 -2.26 -2.81
C PHE A 118 2.83 -0.92 -3.31
N TRP A 119 3.16 0.17 -2.60
CA TRP A 119 2.89 1.52 -3.06
C TRP A 119 3.54 1.80 -4.42
N LEU A 120 4.81 1.42 -4.60
CA LEU A 120 5.51 1.57 -5.89
C LEU A 120 4.86 0.76 -7.01
N VAL A 121 4.40 -0.46 -6.72
CA VAL A 121 3.70 -1.32 -7.68
C VAL A 121 2.35 -0.71 -8.06
N ALA A 122 1.55 -0.26 -7.09
CA ALA A 122 0.27 0.38 -7.32
C ALA A 122 0.42 1.73 -8.06
N PHE A 123 1.47 2.49 -7.76
CA PHE A 123 1.78 3.73 -8.49
C PHE A 123 2.11 3.44 -9.96
N SER A 124 2.89 2.38 -10.21
CA SER A 124 3.17 1.93 -11.57
C SER A 124 1.90 1.49 -12.30
N TYR A 125 0.96 0.85 -11.59
CA TYR A 125 -0.35 0.48 -12.13
C TYR A 125 -1.22 1.70 -12.43
N TRP A 126 -1.26 2.68 -11.55
CA TRP A 126 -1.97 3.94 -11.77
C TRP A 126 -1.45 4.68 -13.00
N ARG A 127 -0.12 4.81 -13.15
CA ARG A 127 0.52 5.41 -14.33
C ARG A 127 0.17 4.67 -15.63
N ARG A 128 0.05 3.34 -15.57
CA ARG A 128 -0.38 2.54 -16.71
C ARG A 128 -1.84 2.80 -17.08
N LEU A 129 -2.75 2.88 -16.11
CA LEU A 129 -4.17 3.20 -16.36
C LEU A 129 -4.31 4.60 -16.97
N GLN A 130 -3.57 5.59 -16.46
CA GLN A 130 -3.51 6.94 -17.02
C GLN A 130 -3.04 6.95 -18.48
N TRP A 131 -2.06 6.12 -18.83
CA TRP A 131 -1.60 5.97 -20.21
C TRP A 131 -2.66 5.30 -21.10
N GLU A 132 -3.29 4.22 -20.62
CA GLU A 132 -4.35 3.51 -21.36
C GLU A 132 -5.62 4.37 -21.56
N ASN A 133 -5.90 5.30 -20.63
CA ASN A 133 -7.04 6.23 -20.71
C ASN A 133 -6.72 7.56 -21.40
N ASN A 134 -5.49 7.77 -21.89
CA ASN A 134 -5.12 9.03 -22.55
C ASN A 134 -5.62 9.04 -24.00
N PRO A 135 -6.55 9.93 -24.39
CA PRO A 135 -7.13 9.96 -25.73
C PRO A 135 -6.10 10.24 -26.85
N GLU A 136 -4.96 10.88 -26.54
CA GLU A 136 -3.88 11.13 -27.51
C GLU A 136 -3.15 9.85 -27.97
N ASN A 137 -3.36 8.71 -27.29
CA ASN A 137 -2.73 7.45 -27.65
C ASN A 137 -3.53 6.62 -28.69
N ASP A 138 -4.74 7.06 -29.01
CA ASP A 138 -5.63 6.42 -30.00
C ASP A 138 -5.50 7.04 -31.42
N GLU A 139 -4.70 8.10 -31.59
CA GLU A 139 -4.31 8.71 -32.88
C GLU A 139 -2.97 8.18 -33.42
#